data_AF-B3EFZ6-F1
#
_entry.id   AF-B3EFZ6-F1
#
_cell.length_a   1.000
_cell.length_b   1.000
_cell.length_c   1.000
_cell.angle_alpha   90.00
_cell.angle_beta   90.00
_cell.angle_gamma   90.00
#
_symmetry.space_group_name_H-M   'P 1'
#
loop_
_entity.id
_entity.type
_entity.pdbx_description
1 polymer ?
#
loop_
_entity_poly.entity_id
_entity_poly.type
_entity_poly.pdbx_seq_one_letter_code
_entity_poly.pdbx_strand_id
1 'polypeptide(L)'
;MISARLLCATRQPYPGQLPEGITKESLAKGRISVLRNPDIAHLLYLPALKAGLIEMTIPDKPTSRMLQYRRTNKGLLLQKVKTLVDRAN
;
A
#
# COMPACT_ATOMS: atom_id res chain seq x y z
N MET A 1 8.27 20.25 36.53
CA MET A 1 7.32 19.59 35.60
C MET A 1 7.18 20.46 34.36
N ILE A 2 7.93 20.15 33.29
CA ILE A 2 7.90 20.96 32.07
C ILE A 2 6.76 20.44 31.18
N SER A 3 5.83 21.34 30.89
CA SER A 3 4.61 21.09 30.15
C SER A 3 4.90 20.56 28.74
N ALA A 4 4.36 19.39 28.40
CA ALA A 4 4.48 18.73 27.10
C ALA A 4 3.91 19.55 25.92
N ARG A 5 3.30 20.71 26.17
CA ARG A 5 2.71 21.59 25.16
C ARG A 5 3.70 22.45 24.37
N LEU A 6 4.98 22.53 24.78
CA LEU A 6 5.96 23.44 24.16
C LEU A 6 6.99 22.78 23.23
N LEU A 7 6.98 21.45 23.08
CA LEU A 7 7.96 20.75 22.24
C LEU A 7 7.58 20.62 20.75
N CYS A 8 6.32 20.89 20.38
CA CYS A 8 5.85 20.68 19.00
C CYS A 8 6.01 21.91 18.09
N ALA A 9 6.36 23.08 18.64
CA ALA A 9 6.30 24.36 17.94
C ALA A 9 7.55 24.77 17.15
N THR A 10 8.65 24.00 17.17
CA THR A 10 9.92 24.42 16.50
C THR A 10 10.37 23.57 15.31
N ARG A 11 9.63 22.52 14.90
CA ARG A 11 9.91 21.79 13.65
C ARG A 11 8.66 21.11 13.08
N GLN A 12 7.71 21.90 12.59
CA GLN A 12 6.66 21.34 11.73
C GLN A 12 7.15 21.38 10.27
N PRO A 13 7.30 20.23 9.58
CA PRO A 13 7.44 20.24 8.14
C PRO A 13 6.11 20.73 7.53
N TYR A 14 6.20 21.68 6.59
CA TYR A 14 5.09 22.21 5.80
C TYR A 14 4.26 21.09 5.13
N PRO A 15 2.98 21.34 4.77
CA PRO A 15 2.20 20.40 3.98
C PRO A 15 2.92 20.11 2.66
N GLY A 16 3.45 18.90 2.54
CA GLY A 16 4.17 18.41 1.34
C GLY A 16 5.62 17.99 1.56
N GLN A 17 6.22 18.22 2.72
CA GLN A 17 7.57 17.73 3.04
C GLN A 17 7.54 16.49 3.94
N LEU A 18 8.48 15.56 3.71
CA LEU A 18 8.64 14.38 4.55
C LEU A 18 9.33 14.77 5.87
N PRO A 19 8.97 14.13 7.00
CA PRO A 19 9.62 14.35 8.29
C PRO A 19 11.14 14.12 8.22
N GLU A 20 11.89 14.81 9.07
CA GLU A 20 13.33 14.61 9.21
C GLU A 20 13.65 13.11 9.43
N GLY A 21 14.57 12.56 8.64
CA GLY A 21 14.93 11.14 8.66
C GLY A 21 14.13 10.23 7.71
N ILE A 22 13.14 10.76 6.97
CA ILE A 22 12.35 10.00 6.00
C ILE A 22 12.70 10.46 4.57
N THR A 23 13.44 9.62 3.84
CA THR A 23 13.74 9.85 2.42
C THR A 23 12.69 9.21 1.51
N LYS A 24 12.53 9.74 0.28
CA LYS A 24 11.64 9.16 -0.74
C LYS A 24 12.02 7.70 -1.07
N GLU A 25 13.32 7.42 -1.11
CA GLU A 25 13.88 6.08 -1.32
C GLU A 25 13.51 5.11 -0.20
N SER A 26 13.47 5.59 1.05
CA SER A 26 13.03 4.79 2.19
C SER A 26 11.55 4.40 2.11
N LEU A 27 10.72 5.17 1.41
CA LEU A 27 9.32 4.82 1.16
C LEU A 27 9.18 3.81 0.02
N ALA A 28 10.02 3.94 -1.02
CA ALA A 28 10.04 3.04 -2.16
C ALA A 28 10.39 1.59 -1.79
N LYS A 29 11.15 1.38 -0.70
CA LYS A 29 11.47 0.03 -0.17
C LYS A 29 10.25 -0.78 0.31
N GLY A 30 9.07 -0.17 0.42
CA GLY A 30 7.83 -0.86 0.79
C GLY A 30 7.80 -1.22 2.27
N ARG A 31 7.31 -0.31 3.12
CA ARG A 31 7.08 -0.61 4.54
C ARG A 31 5.80 -1.43 4.71
N ILE A 32 5.85 -2.43 5.58
CA ILE A 32 4.71 -3.31 5.93
C ILE A 32 3.47 -2.49 6.36
N SER A 33 3.65 -1.28 6.89
CA SER A 33 2.55 -0.38 7.29
C SER A 33 1.65 0.04 6.12
N VAL A 34 2.19 0.17 4.91
CA VAL A 34 1.45 0.49 3.69
C VAL A 34 0.51 -0.66 3.30
N LEU A 35 0.96 -1.91 3.52
CA LEU A 35 0.17 -3.11 3.28
C LEU A 35 -0.85 -3.40 4.39
N ARG A 36 -0.60 -2.94 5.62
CA ARG A 36 -1.48 -3.12 6.79
C ARG A 36 -2.59 -2.06 6.89
N ASN A 37 -2.47 -0.94 6.18
CA ASN A 37 -3.52 0.07 6.14
C ASN A 37 -4.50 -0.24 4.98
N PRO A 38 -5.78 -0.52 5.26
CA PRO A 38 -6.75 -0.88 4.23
C PRO A 38 -6.98 0.24 3.20
N ASP A 39 -6.92 1.51 3.61
CA ASP A 39 -7.16 2.65 2.72
C ASP A 39 -6.02 2.78 1.70
N ILE A 40 -4.78 2.59 2.15
CA ILE A 40 -3.60 2.66 1.29
C ILE A 40 -3.49 1.40 0.43
N ALA A 41 -3.73 0.22 1.01
CA ALA A 41 -3.73 -1.04 0.28
C ALA A 41 -4.78 -1.05 -0.84
N HIS A 42 -6.00 -0.57 -0.57
CA HIS A 42 -7.06 -0.48 -1.56
C HIS A 42 -6.64 0.39 -2.75
N LEU A 43 -6.09 1.58 -2.50
CA LEU A 43 -5.59 2.48 -3.56
C LEU A 43 -4.50 1.83 -4.42
N LEU A 44 -3.56 1.10 -3.81
CA LEU A 44 -2.50 0.40 -4.55
C LEU A 44 -3.04 -0.76 -5.40
N TYR A 45 -4.11 -1.41 -4.96
CA TYR A 45 -4.73 -2.54 -5.65
C TYR A 45 -5.76 -2.14 -6.71
N LEU A 46 -6.20 -0.88 -6.75
CA LEU A 46 -7.15 -0.36 -7.75
C LEU A 46 -6.78 -0.69 -9.21
N PRO A 47 -5.51 -0.56 -9.66
CA PRO A 47 -5.17 -0.89 -11.05
C PRO A 47 -5.39 -2.37 -11.36
N ALA A 48 -5.03 -3.25 -10.41
CA ALA A 48 -5.18 -4.69 -10.57
C ALA A 48 -6.65 -5.14 -10.49
N LEU A 49 -7.48 -4.46 -9.67
CA LEU A 49 -8.94 -4.64 -9.63
C LEU A 49 -9.57 -4.22 -10.96
N LYS A 50 -9.22 -3.03 -11.49
CA LYS A 50 -9.70 -2.56 -12.80
C LYS A 50 -9.29 -3.48 -13.94
N ALA A 51 -8.10 -4.07 -13.85
CA ALA A 51 -7.60 -5.04 -14.83
C ALA A 51 -8.23 -6.46 -14.67
N GLY A 52 -9.00 -6.70 -13.61
CA GLY A 52 -9.64 -7.99 -13.31
C GLY A 52 -8.66 -9.08 -12.90
N LEU A 53 -7.50 -8.71 -12.35
CA LEU A 53 -6.46 -9.67 -11.91
C LEU A 53 -6.66 -10.15 -10.47
N ILE A 54 -7.35 -9.33 -9.69
CA ILE A 54 -7.72 -9.60 -8.31
C ILE A 54 -9.17 -9.20 -8.08
N GLU A 55 -9.78 -9.77 -7.06
CA GLU A 55 -11.14 -9.48 -6.62
C GLU A 55 -11.23 -9.38 -5.09
N MET A 56 -12.30 -8.78 -4.61
CA MET A 56 -12.57 -8.58 -3.18
C MET A 56 -13.47 -9.69 -2.64
N THR A 57 -13.17 -10.19 -1.44
CA THR A 57 -14.05 -11.16 -0.76
C THR A 57 -15.39 -10.54 -0.34
N ILE A 58 -15.42 -9.23 -0.02
CA ILE A 58 -16.62 -8.52 0.45
C ILE A 58 -16.75 -7.19 -0.31
N PRO A 59 -17.37 -7.18 -1.51
CA PRO A 59 -17.47 -5.97 -2.33
C PRO A 59 -18.43 -4.93 -1.72
N ASP A 60 -19.46 -5.36 -1.00
CA ASP A 60 -20.50 -4.47 -0.45
C ASP A 60 -20.00 -3.60 0.71
N LYS A 61 -18.88 -3.99 1.35
CA LYS A 61 -18.31 -3.29 2.50
C LYS A 61 -16.79 -3.14 2.36
N PRO A 62 -16.32 -2.17 1.57
CA PRO A 62 -14.90 -2.00 1.25
C PRO A 62 -14.04 -1.58 2.45
N THR A 63 -14.63 -1.03 3.50
CA THR A 63 -13.94 -0.62 4.74
C THR A 63 -13.88 -1.73 5.80
N SER A 64 -14.35 -2.95 5.48
CA SER A 64 -14.36 -4.06 6.43
C SER A 64 -12.94 -4.51 6.81
N ARG A 65 -12.69 -4.75 8.10
CA ARG A 65 -11.43 -5.34 8.58
C ARG A 65 -11.21 -6.78 8.10
N MET A 66 -12.28 -7.48 7.71
CA MET A 66 -12.21 -8.85 7.19
C MET A 66 -12.12 -8.88 5.66
N LEU A 67 -12.10 -7.71 5.00
CA LEU A 67 -11.90 -7.64 3.57
C LEU A 67 -10.52 -8.20 3.22
N GLN A 68 -10.49 -9.09 2.24
CA GLN A 68 -9.26 -9.63 1.68
C GLN A 68 -9.34 -9.56 0.16
N TYR A 69 -8.16 -9.50 -0.46
CA TYR A 69 -8.02 -9.59 -1.91
C TYR A 69 -7.59 -11.00 -2.29
N ARG A 70 -8.24 -11.55 -3.31
CA ARG A 70 -7.89 -12.86 -3.90
C ARG A 70 -7.52 -12.69 -5.37
N ARG A 71 -6.66 -13.57 -5.89
CA ARG A 71 -6.30 -13.57 -7.31
C ARG A 71 -7.39 -14.25 -8.12
N THR A 72 -7.70 -13.69 -9.28
CA THR A 72 -8.57 -14.32 -10.28
C THR A 72 -7.75 -15.28 -11.15
N ASN A 73 -8.42 -16.09 -11.97
CA ASN A 73 -7.77 -16.96 -12.96
C ASN A 73 -6.84 -16.16 -13.90
N LYS A 74 -7.26 -14.95 -14.30
CA LYS A 74 -6.46 -14.05 -15.14
C LYS A 74 -5.18 -13.61 -14.41
N GLY A 75 -5.29 -13.26 -13.13
CA GLY A 75 -4.13 -12.91 -12.30
C GLY A 75 -3.15 -14.07 -12.14
N LEU A 76 -3.64 -15.29 -11.96
CA LEU A 76 -2.81 -16.50 -11.87
C LEU A 76 -2.08 -16.80 -13.18
N LEU A 77 -2.75 -16.64 -14.32
CA LEU A 77 -2.13 -16.82 -15.64
C LEU A 77 -1.00 -15.82 -15.87
N LEU A 78 -1.22 -14.53 -15.57
CA LEU A 78 -0.15 -13.53 -15.69
C LEU A 78 1.04 -13.83 -14.80
N GLN A 79 0.80 -14.33 -13.59
CA GLN A 79 1.88 -14.73 -12.70
C GLN A 79 2.70 -15.88 -13.31
N LYS A 80 2.02 -16.90 -13.86
CA LYS A 80 2.68 -18.01 -14.56
C LYS A 80 3.52 -17.49 -15.73
N VAL A 81 2.92 -16.69 -16.61
CA VAL A 81 3.61 -16.09 -17.78
C VAL A 81 4.84 -15.32 -17.34
N LYS A 82 4.71 -14.44 -16.33
CA LYS A 82 5.83 -13.67 -15.81
C LYS A 82 6.96 -14.57 -15.32
N THR A 83 6.66 -15.58 -14.50
CA THR A 83 7.69 -16.52 -14.02
C THR A 83 8.36 -17.32 -15.12
N LEU A 84 7.68 -17.57 -16.23
CA LEU A 84 8.28 -18.27 -17.37
C LEU A 84 9.21 -17.34 -18.15
N VAL A 85 8.80 -16.10 -18.37
CA VAL A 85 9.62 -15.08 -19.02
C VAL A 85 10.86 -14.76 -18.19
N ASP A 86 10.71 -14.61 -16.87
CA ASP A 86 11.81 -14.34 -15.95
C ASP A 86 12.83 -15.50 -15.88
N ARG A 87 12.44 -16.72 -16.26
CA ARG A 87 13.34 -17.89 -16.37
C ARG A 87 14.00 -18.03 -17.73
N ALA A 88 13.44 -17.37 -18.75
CA ALA A 88 13.95 -17.41 -20.12
C ALA A 88 14.99 -16.31 -20.39
N ASN A 89 15.05 -15.29 -19.53
CA ASN A 89 16.06 -14.24 -19.52
C ASN A 89 17.14 -14.54 -18.50
#